data_AF-R6NEP4-F1
#
_entry.id   AF-R6NEP4-F1
#
_cell.length_a   1.000
_cell.length_b   1.000
_cell.length_c   1.000
_cell.angle_alpha   90.00
_cell.angle_beta   90.00
_cell.angle_gamma   90.00
#
_symmetry.space_group_name_H-M   'P 1'
#
loop_
_entity.id
_entity.type
_entity.pdbx_description
1 polymer ?
#
loop_
_entity_poly.entity_id
_entity_poly.type
_entity_poly.pdbx_seq_one_letter_code
_entity_poly.pdbx_strand_id
1 'polypeptide(L)'
;MSHSRNMRTGTTTIDVRENTFRRYVLDRRTETLDTTYRTVRWKVSAGYGVKREKYEYEDLRRVAEERKISLAEAEALLGNA
;
A
#
# COMPACT_ATOMS: atom_id res chain seq x y z
N MET A 1 23.98 5.26 -7.96
CA MET A 1 24.08 3.83 -8.36
C MET A 1 23.13 3.60 -9.53
N SER A 2 23.57 2.95 -10.61
CA SER A 2 22.69 2.63 -11.75
C SER A 2 21.78 1.45 -11.40
N HIS A 3 20.45 1.60 -11.58
CA HIS A 3 19.45 0.54 -11.34
C HIS A 3 19.75 -0.74 -12.16
N SER A 4 20.35 -0.60 -13.34
CA SER A 4 20.72 -1.73 -14.20
C SER A 4 21.80 -2.64 -13.60
N ARG A 5 22.65 -2.10 -12.70
CA ARG A 5 23.71 -2.88 -12.04
C ARG A 5 23.12 -3.91 -11.07
N ASN A 6 22.15 -3.50 -10.27
CA ASN A 6 21.52 -4.37 -9.26
C ASN A 6 20.74 -5.52 -9.91
N MET A 7 20.13 -5.28 -11.08
CA MET A 7 19.43 -6.32 -11.82
C MET A 7 20.36 -7.44 -12.28
N ARG A 8 21.58 -7.13 -12.74
CA ARG A 8 22.58 -8.15 -13.12
C ARG A 8 23.18 -8.92 -11.94
N THR A 9 23.28 -8.30 -10.76
CA THR A 9 23.89 -8.97 -9.60
C THR A 9 22.93 -9.90 -8.85
N GLY A 10 21.62 -9.64 -8.95
CA GLY A 10 20.58 -10.43 -8.27
C GLY A 10 19.82 -11.41 -9.17
N THR A 11 20.11 -11.43 -10.48
CA THR A 11 19.44 -12.31 -11.44
C THR A 11 20.45 -12.95 -12.39
N THR A 12 20.04 -13.97 -13.14
CA THR A 12 20.87 -14.61 -14.18
C THR A 12 20.90 -13.84 -15.50
N THR A 13 20.23 -12.68 -15.59
CA THR A 13 20.10 -11.95 -16.84
C THR A 13 21.45 -11.36 -17.26
N ILE A 14 21.79 -11.53 -18.53
CA ILE A 14 23.05 -11.04 -19.10
C ILE A 14 22.93 -9.55 -19.46
N ASP A 15 21.76 -9.11 -19.93
CA ASP A 15 21.51 -7.75 -20.38
C ASP A 15 20.15 -7.21 -19.93
N VAL A 16 20.01 -5.88 -19.92
CA VAL A 16 18.79 -5.17 -19.55
C VAL A 16 18.45 -4.17 -20.66
N ARG A 17 17.18 -4.15 -21.09
CA ARG A 17 16.61 -3.13 -21.98
C ARG A 17 15.76 -2.17 -21.16
N GLU A 18 15.87 -0.86 -21.40
CA GLU A 18 15.15 0.19 -20.66
C GLU A 18 14.41 1.13 -21.62
N ASN A 19 13.22 1.60 -21.23
CA ASN A 19 12.43 2.60 -21.93
C ASN A 19 11.90 3.64 -20.94
N THR A 20 11.80 4.90 -21.37
CA THR A 20 11.24 5.99 -20.55
C THR A 20 9.75 6.19 -20.87
N PHE A 21 8.94 6.29 -19.82
CA PHE A 21 7.50 6.55 -19.92
C PHE A 21 7.10 7.75 -19.09
N ARG A 22 6.07 8.47 -19.55
CA ARG A 22 5.38 9.47 -18.72
C ARG A 22 4.46 8.75 -17.75
N ARG A 23 4.49 9.17 -16.48
CA ARG A 23 3.68 8.59 -15.41
C ARG A 23 2.74 9.65 -14.84
N TYR A 24 1.45 9.38 -14.89
CA TYR A 24 0.43 10.15 -14.20
C TYR A 24 0.14 9.49 -12.86
N VAL A 25 0.27 10.24 -11.77
CA VAL A 25 0.17 9.72 -10.40
C VAL A 25 -0.91 10.52 -9.67
N LEU A 26 -1.68 9.83 -8.83
CA LEU A 26 -2.59 10.47 -7.88
C LEU A 26 -1.81 11.03 -6.70
N ASP A 27 -2.27 12.16 -6.17
CA ASP A 27 -1.75 12.67 -4.91
C ASP A 27 -2.07 11.68 -3.81
N ARG A 28 -1.04 11.25 -3.09
CA ARG A 28 -1.14 10.26 -2.03
C ARG A 28 -0.78 10.90 -0.70
N ARG A 29 -1.61 10.66 0.31
CA ARG A 29 -1.32 10.98 1.70
C ARG A 29 -1.69 9.80 2.58
N THR A 30 -0.98 9.68 3.68
CA THR A 30 -1.27 8.71 4.72
C THR A 30 -1.80 9.47 5.92
N GLU A 31 -2.90 8.98 6.46
CA GLU A 31 -3.57 9.53 7.63
C GLU A 31 -3.69 8.41 8.67
N THR A 32 -3.99 8.79 9.90
CA THR A 32 -4.13 7.88 11.05
C THR A 32 -5.53 8.02 11.64
N LEU A 33 -6.18 6.88 11.88
CA LEU A 33 -7.45 6.76 12.55
C LEU A 33 -7.23 6.07 13.89
N ASP A 34 -7.50 6.76 14.99
CA ASP A 34 -7.51 6.14 16.32
C ASP A 34 -8.80 5.34 16.48
N THR A 35 -8.67 4.01 16.45
CA THR A 35 -9.80 3.10 16.69
C THR A 35 -9.70 2.49 18.07
N THR A 36 -10.80 1.90 18.56
CA THR A 36 -10.82 1.05 19.77
C THR A 36 -9.80 -0.08 19.69
N TYR A 37 -9.37 -0.44 18.48
CA TYR A 37 -8.42 -1.50 18.16
C TYR A 37 -7.00 -0.98 17.91
N ARG A 38 -6.72 0.27 18.31
CA ARG A 38 -5.50 1.08 18.12
C ARG A 38 -5.53 1.98 16.87
N THR A 39 -4.48 2.79 16.75
CA THR A 39 -4.22 3.63 15.59
C THR A 39 -3.99 2.76 14.35
N VAL A 40 -4.85 2.93 13.35
CA VAL A 40 -4.76 2.30 12.04
C VAL A 40 -4.43 3.38 11.03
N ARG A 41 -3.51 3.12 10.11
CA ARG A 41 -3.24 4.04 9.00
C ARG A 41 -4.12 3.72 7.82
N TRP A 42 -4.53 4.77 7.12
CA TRP A 42 -5.20 4.66 5.84
C TRP A 42 -4.55 5.59 4.81
N LYS A 43 -4.57 5.13 3.57
CA LYS A 43 -4.01 5.81 2.43
C LYS A 43 -5.13 6.43 1.62
N VAL A 44 -5.07 7.75 1.48
CA VAL A 44 -5.95 8.51 0.59
C VAL A 44 -5.18 8.81 -0.69
N SER A 45 -5.72 8.38 -1.82
CA SER A 45 -5.19 8.69 -3.15
C SER A 45 -6.24 9.45 -3.95
N ALA A 46 -5.95 10.69 -4.33
CA ALA A 46 -6.90 11.58 -4.99
C ALA A 46 -6.27 12.31 -6.19
N GLY A 47 -7.09 12.66 -7.17
CA GLY A 47 -6.67 13.40 -8.36
C GLY A 47 -7.47 12.99 -9.59
N TYR A 48 -7.45 13.82 -10.63
CA TYR A 48 -8.15 13.58 -11.89
C TYR A 48 -9.64 13.18 -11.72
N GLY A 49 -10.32 13.73 -10.71
CA GLY A 49 -11.73 13.43 -10.42
C GLY A 49 -11.99 12.09 -9.72
N VAL A 50 -10.95 11.36 -9.30
CA VAL A 50 -11.08 10.08 -8.59
C VAL A 50 -10.51 10.20 -7.18
N LYS A 51 -11.21 9.60 -6.20
CA LYS A 51 -10.72 9.41 -4.83
C LYS A 51 -10.77 7.93 -4.49
N ARG A 52 -9.69 7.41 -3.90
CA ARG A 52 -9.59 6.03 -3.41
C ARG A 52 -9.00 6.05 -2.02
N GLU A 53 -9.57 5.25 -1.14
CA GLU A 53 -9.18 5.11 0.25
C GLU A 53 -9.01 3.64 0.56
N LYS A 54 -7.93 3.29 1.26
CA LYS A 54 -7.66 1.93 1.72
C LYS A 54 -6.90 1.97 3.03
N TYR A 55 -7.23 1.08 3.96
CA TYR A 55 -6.38 0.86 5.13
C TYR A 55 -5.03 0.24 4.73
N GLU A 56 -3.99 0.54 5.51
CA GLU A 56 -2.67 -0.05 5.30
C GLU A 56 -2.68 -1.55 5.66
N TYR A 57 -2.06 -2.35 4.81
CA TYR A 57 -2.11 -3.82 4.90
C TYR A 57 -1.58 -4.34 6.24
N GLU A 58 -0.45 -3.79 6.71
CA GLU A 58 0.15 -4.22 7.99
C GLU A 58 -0.76 -3.93 9.18
N ASP A 59 -1.49 -2.80 9.14
CA ASP A 59 -2.39 -2.44 10.23
C ASP A 59 -3.66 -3.31 10.20
N LEU A 60 -4.21 -3.60 9.01
CA LEU A 60 -5.30 -4.58 8.84
C LEU A 60 -4.89 -6.00 9.28
N ARG A 61 -3.71 -6.45 8.86
CA ARG A 61 -3.19 -7.78 9.21
C ARG A 61 -3.05 -7.94 10.71
N ARG A 62 -2.53 -6.92 11.40
CA ARG A 62 -2.41 -6.93 12.86
C ARG A 62 -3.77 -7.08 13.53
N VAL A 63 -4.78 -6.29 13.12
CA VAL A 63 -6.15 -6.40 13.67
C VAL A 63 -6.74 -7.78 13.41
N ALA A 64 -6.54 -8.32 12.21
CA ALA A 64 -7.00 -9.65 11.82
C ALA A 64 -6.34 -10.76 12.67
N GLU A 65 -5.02 -10.72 12.87
CA GLU A 65 -4.26 -11.68 13.68
C GLU A 65 -4.67 -11.62 15.16
N GLU A 66 -4.77 -10.42 15.73
CA GLU A 66 -5.15 -10.21 17.13
C GLU A 66 -6.56 -10.74 17.42
N ARG A 67 -7.49 -10.63 16.47
CA ARG A 67 -8.88 -11.07 16.62
C ARG A 67 -9.16 -12.45 16.04
N LYS A 68 -8.19 -13.07 15.36
CA LYS A 68 -8.34 -14.34 14.63
C LYS A 68 -9.48 -14.30 13.61
N ILE A 69 -9.61 -13.16 12.91
CA ILE A 69 -10.59 -12.94 11.86
C ILE A 69 -9.88 -12.79 10.51
N SER A 70 -10.63 -12.83 9.42
CA SER A 70 -10.11 -12.55 8.08
C SER A 70 -9.81 -11.05 7.88
N LEU A 71 -8.99 -10.73 6.87
CA LEU A 71 -8.71 -9.33 6.50
C LEU A 71 -9.98 -8.58 6.06
N ALA A 72 -10.92 -9.27 5.40
CA ALA A 72 -12.19 -8.68 4.98
C ALA A 72 -13.07 -8.34 6.19
N GLU A 73 -13.11 -9.20 7.21
CA GLU A 73 -13.80 -8.91 8.47
C GLU A 73 -13.11 -7.80 9.24
N ALA A 74 -11.78 -7.73 9.25
CA ALA A 74 -11.04 -6.63 9.87
C ALA A 74 -11.33 -5.29 9.16
N GLU A 75 -11.41 -5.27 7.84
CA GLU A 75 -11.77 -4.09 7.06
C GLU A 75 -13.22 -3.65 7.34
N ALA A 76 -14.17 -4.59 7.36
CA ALA A 76 -15.56 -4.29 7.72
C ALA A 76 -15.70 -3.77 9.17
N LEU A 77 -14.90 -4.31 10.08
CA LEU A 77 -14.89 -3.91 11.50
C LEU A 77 -14.32 -2.49 11.69
N LEU A 78 -13.39 -2.06 10.85
CA LEU A 78 -12.86 -0.69 10.86
C LEU A 78 -13.72 0.31 10.07
N GLY A 79 -14.42 -0.14 9.03
CA GLY A 79 -15.33 0.69 8.23
C GLY A 79 -16.67 0.99 8.90
N ASN A 80 -17.04 0.23 9.92
CA ASN A 80 -18.24 0.43 10.75
C ASN A 80 -17.97 1.22 12.05
N ALA A 81 -16.74 1.72 12.25
CA ALA A 81 -16.30 2.43 13.45
C ALA A 81 -16.33 3.96 13.27
#